data_AF-A0A526QG47-F1
#
_entry.id   AF-A0A526QG47-F1
#
_cell.length_a   1.000
_cell.length_b   1.000
_cell.length_c   1.000
_cell.angle_alpha   90.00
_cell.angle_beta   90.00
_cell.angle_gamma   90.00
#
_symmetry.space_group_name_H-M   'P 1'
#
loop_
_entity.id
_entity.type
_entity.pdbx_description
1 polymer ?
#
loop_
_entity_poly.entity_id
_entity_poly.type
_entity_poly.pdbx_seq_one_letter_code
_entity_poly.pdbx_strand_id
1 'polypeptide(L)' 'RELLAAAPPAMNDPSAEPDNFRPPCPCCGGRMIVIEVFEGWRQSRGPPKASAPDRESCP' A
#
# COMPACT_ATOMS: atom_id res chain seq x y z
N ARG A 1 37.49 -23.03 9.92
CA ARG A 1 36.38 -22.11 9.58
C ARG A 1 35.52 -22.02 10.82
N GLU A 2 35.68 -20.96 11.60
CA GLU A 2 34.74 -20.67 12.69
C GLU A 2 33.49 -20.00 12.11
N LEU A 3 32.32 -20.49 12.51
CA LEU A 3 31.04 -19.91 12.09
C LEU A 3 30.67 -18.78 13.04
N LEU A 4 30.43 -17.59 12.48
CA LEU A 4 29.92 -16.44 13.23
C LEU A 4 28.51 -16.78 13.76
N ALA A 5 28.28 -16.50 15.05
CA ALA A 5 26.99 -16.76 15.68
C ALA A 5 25.87 -15.97 14.99
N ALA A 6 24.75 -16.66 14.68
CA ALA A 6 23.58 -16.04 14.09
C ALA A 6 22.94 -15.04 15.07
N ALA A 7 22.40 -13.94 14.53
CA ALA A 7 21.68 -12.96 15.32
C ALA A 7 20.45 -13.61 16.01
N PRO A 8 20.08 -13.17 17.23
CA PRO A 8 18.88 -13.65 17.90
C PRO A 8 17.63 -13.41 17.02
N PRO A 9 16.62 -14.30 17.09
CA PRO A 9 15.39 -14.10 16.35
C PRO A 9 14.74 -12.77 16.78
N ALA A 10 14.39 -11.94 15.80
CA ALA A 10 13.61 -10.74 16.07
C ALA A 10 12.27 -11.17 16.68
N MET A 11 11.93 -10.62 17.85
CA MET A 11 10.58 -10.73 18.41
C MET A 11 9.65 -9.95 17.49
N ASN A 12 8.99 -10.66 16.58
CA ASN A 12 7.87 -10.12 15.84
C ASN A 12 6.71 -10.10 16.85
N ASP A 13 6.35 -8.91 17.32
CA ASP A 13 5.09 -8.70 18.03
C ASP A 13 3.98 -9.25 17.12
N PRO A 14 3.08 -10.14 17.58
CA PRO A 14 1.94 -10.54 16.77
C PRO A 14 1.02 -9.33 16.63
N SER A 15 1.39 -8.40 15.74
CA SER A 15 0.46 -7.49 15.10
C SER A 15 -0.65 -8.37 14.59
N ALA A 16 -1.83 -8.29 15.23
CA ALA A 16 -2.98 -9.09 14.88
C ALA A 16 -3.13 -9.02 13.36
N GLU A 17 -2.83 -10.12 12.66
CA GLU A 17 -2.89 -10.18 11.21
C GLU A 17 -4.26 -9.63 10.83
N PRO A 18 -4.34 -8.47 10.15
CA PRO A 18 -5.63 -7.89 9.84
C PRO A 18 -6.35 -8.93 9.01
N ASP A 19 -7.53 -9.35 9.51
CA ASP A 19 -8.38 -10.32 8.86
C ASP A 19 -8.35 -10.08 7.34
N ASN A 20 -8.08 -11.16 6.60
CA ASN A 20 -7.69 -11.09 5.20
C ASN A 20 -8.92 -10.76 4.33
N PHE A 21 -9.45 -9.53 4.46
CA PHE A 21 -10.72 -9.07 3.89
C PHE A 21 -10.62 -8.71 2.40
N ARG A 22 -9.51 -9.03 1.74
CA ARG A 22 -9.27 -8.59 0.37
C ARG A 22 -9.78 -9.64 -0.63
N PRO A 23 -10.52 -9.23 -1.68
CA PRO A 23 -10.84 -10.13 -2.77
C PRO A 23 -9.54 -10.62 -3.44
N PRO A 24 -9.55 -11.80 -4.08
CA PRO A 24 -8.38 -12.31 -4.79
C PRO A 24 -7.97 -11.38 -5.96
N CYS A 25 -6.73 -11.52 -6.46
CA CYS A 25 -6.27 -10.70 -7.59
C CYS A 25 -7.25 -10.87 -8.77
N PRO A 26 -7.83 -9.78 -9.32
CA PRO A 26 -8.70 -9.88 -10.48
C PRO A 26 -7.96 -10.39 -11.73
N CYS A 27 -6.62 -10.37 -11.70
CA CYS A 27 -5.75 -10.84 -12.76
C CYS A 27 -5.58 -12.37 -12.81
N CYS A 28 -5.41 -13.01 -11.65
CA CYS A 28 -4.92 -14.39 -11.56
C CYS A 28 -5.56 -15.20 -10.43
N GLY A 29 -6.45 -14.62 -9.64
CA GLY A 29 -7.08 -15.28 -8.48
C GLY A 29 -6.17 -15.44 -7.26
N GLY A 30 -4.94 -14.90 -7.30
CA GLY A 30 -3.98 -15.00 -6.19
C GLY A 30 -4.43 -14.27 -4.92
N ARG A 31 -3.80 -14.59 -3.79
CA ARG A 31 -4.06 -13.93 -2.50
C ARG A 31 -3.40 -12.54 -2.48
N MET A 32 -4.10 -11.53 -1.97
CA MET A 32 -3.53 -10.22 -1.68
C MET A 32 -3.24 -10.10 -0.18
N ILE A 33 -2.11 -9.50 0.18
CA ILE A 33 -1.67 -9.33 1.58
C ILE A 33 -1.31 -7.86 1.79
N VAL A 34 -1.72 -7.29 2.93
CA VAL A 34 -1.34 -5.93 3.33
C VAL A 34 -0.02 -6.01 4.10
N ILE A 35 1.03 -5.41 3.56
CA ILE A 35 2.38 -5.47 4.15
C ILE A 35 2.63 -4.33 5.16
N GLU A 36 1.90 -3.22 5.01
CA GLU A 36 2.04 -2.04 5.87
C GLU A 36 0.79 -1.17 5.71
N VAL A 37 0.40 -0.48 6.80
CA VAL A 37 -0.67 0.51 6.78
C VAL A 37 -0.05 1.84 7.20
N PHE A 38 -0.08 2.82 6.29
CA PHE A 38 0.38 4.16 6.58
C PHE A 38 -0.75 4.96 7.25
N GLU A 39 -0.44 5.66 8.35
CA GLU A 39 -1.35 6.65 8.90
C GLU A 39 -1.61 7.77 7.88
N GLY A 40 -2.79 8.37 7.92
CA GLY A 40 -3.21 9.37 6.93
C GLY A 40 -2.27 10.57 6.87
N TRP A 41 -1.45 10.65 5.82
CA TRP A 41 -0.61 11.83 5.57
C TRP A 41 -1.45 12.99 5.03
N ARG A 42 -1.60 14.02 5.89
CA ARG A 42 -2.22 15.34 5.65
C ARG A 42 -3.65 15.32 5.08
N GLN A 43 -4.25 16.51 5.05
CA GLN A 43 -5.59 16.74 4.52
C GLN A 43 -5.72 16.17 3.11
N SER A 44 -6.89 15.58 2.80
CA SER A 44 -7.21 15.12 1.46
C SER A 44 -6.95 16.24 0.46
N ARG A 45 -6.43 15.91 -0.74
CA ARG A 45 -6.37 16.91 -1.80
C ARG A 45 -7.76 17.51 -1.98
N GLY A 46 -7.84 18.84 -1.98
CA GLY A 46 -9.07 19.54 -2.35
C GLY A 46 -9.51 19.12 -3.76
N PRO A 47 -10.78 19.39 -4.13
CA PRO A 47 -11.27 19.08 -5.46
C PRO A 47 -10.32 19.64 -6.52
N PRO A 48 -10.16 18.94 -7.68
CA PRO A 48 -9.37 19.49 -8.77
C PRO A 48 -9.86 20.91 -9.07
N LYS A 49 -8.92 21.84 -9.23
CA LYS A 49 -9.28 23.16 -9.74
C LYS A 49 -9.97 22.93 -11.09
N ALA A 50 -11.05 23.67 -11.35
CA ALA A 50 -11.71 23.62 -12.64
C ALA A 50 -10.65 23.70 -13.74
N SER A 51 -10.64 22.71 -14.63
CA SER A 51 -9.76 22.74 -15.79
C SER A 51 -10.00 24.07 -16.51
N ALA A 52 -8.92 24.73 -16.93
CA ALA A 52 -9.05 25.75 -17.96
C ALA A 52 -9.81 25.11 -19.14
N PRO A 53 -10.71 25.84 -19.83
CA PRO A 53 -11.32 25.30 -21.02
C PRO A 53 -10.22 24.79 -21.95
N ASP A 54 -10.37 23.55 -22.43
CA ASP A 54 -9.49 23.01 -23.46
C ASP A 54 -9.42 24.05 -24.59
N ARG A 55 -8.21 24.45 -24.97
CA ARG A 55 -8.01 25.33 -26.12
C ARG A 55 -8.23 24.63 -27.46
N GLU A 56 -8.87 23.47 -27.45
CA GLU A 56 -9.39 22.78 -28.63
C GLU A 56 -10.82 23.26 -28.94
N SER A 57 -10.87 24.52 -29.36
CA SER A 57 -11.79 24.93 -30.42
C SER A 57 -11.04 25.90 -31.32
N CYS A 58 -10.18 25.34 -32.16
CA CYS A 58 -9.82 25.97 -33.41
C CYS A 58 -10.61 25.22 -34.50
N PRO A 59 -11.62 25.85 -35.14
CA PRO A 59 -12.26 25.29 -36.33
C PRO A 59 -11.30 25.23 -37.52
#